data_AF-A0A8D8S497-F1
#
_entry.id   AF-A0A8D8S497-F1
#
_cell.length_a   1.000
_cell.length_b   1.000
_cell.length_c   1.000
_cell.angle_alpha   90.00
_cell.angle_beta   90.00
_cell.angle_gamma   90.00
#
_symmetry.space_group_name_H-M   'P 1'
#
loop_
_entity.id
_entity.type
_entity.pdbx_description
1 polymer ?
#
loop_
_entity_poly.entity_id
_entity_poly.type
_entity_poly.pdbx_seq_one_letter_code
_entity_poly.pdbx_strand_id
1 'polypeptide(L)'
;MTTYSIVGFTYCITILCCASYGVRSILFPVETESRQLIHLGDLWHFKLGVNETAELSAAWFNRSFKEIGDYLEMPVPASFNDIGMNATIRDHVGWVWYQRSWFASRAWSRDHNRVFIRFGSVHYWAKVWLNGVLLGEHKGGHLPFEFEITDHLVFNKPNLLTVSANNRLNATTLPQGKTIYPNSSLYPEGYSIYSHSCDYFDYSGINRPVYLYTTPRTYIQDIYFSADVIHVTQGRLVYDIITKGDIGQCSVQLYDEQGNLVAETSMCKGVLRVDNVHPWWPRGMSKPTVGYLYTLQIQVGPKSEPDIFRQTVGFRTISWNNEGVQINGHPLYIHGFGMHEDSNVS
;
A
#
# COMPACT_ATOMS: atom_id res chain seq x y z
N MET A 1 -53.30 46.19 -23.28
CA MET A 1 -53.07 44.74 -23.43
C MET A 1 -51.65 44.56 -23.88
N THR A 2 -50.76 44.24 -22.94
CA THR A 2 -49.34 44.05 -23.20
C THR A 2 -48.98 42.73 -22.55
N THR A 3 -48.63 41.76 -23.39
CA THR A 3 -48.27 40.38 -23.05
C THR A 3 -46.89 40.33 -22.42
N TYR A 4 -46.77 39.72 -21.25
CA TYR A 4 -45.48 39.32 -20.68
C TYR A 4 -45.27 37.82 -20.96
N SER A 5 -44.24 37.53 -21.74
CA SER A 5 -43.77 36.17 -22.00
C SER A 5 -42.98 35.65 -20.80
N ILE A 6 -43.43 34.54 -20.21
CA ILE A 6 -42.68 33.82 -19.18
C ILE A 6 -41.65 32.94 -19.87
N VAL A 7 -40.36 33.25 -19.69
CA VAL A 7 -39.24 32.39 -20.12
C VAL A 7 -39.07 31.30 -19.07
N GLY A 8 -39.48 30.08 -19.40
CA GLY A 8 -39.23 28.89 -18.58
C GLY A 8 -37.78 28.46 -18.69
N PHE A 9 -37.02 28.55 -17.60
CA PHE A 9 -35.69 27.93 -17.49
C PHE A 9 -35.85 26.45 -17.14
N THR A 10 -35.61 25.59 -18.12
CA THR A 10 -35.49 24.14 -17.93
C THR A 10 -34.12 23.85 -17.32
N TYR A 11 -34.07 23.53 -16.02
CA TYR A 11 -32.86 23.02 -15.39
C TYR A 11 -32.60 21.58 -15.87
N CYS A 12 -31.63 21.43 -16.76
CA CYS A 12 -31.10 20.13 -17.14
C CYS A 12 -30.15 19.67 -16.03
N ILE A 13 -30.62 18.78 -15.14
CA ILE A 13 -29.77 18.13 -14.15
C ILE A 13 -28.95 17.07 -14.88
N THR A 14 -27.73 17.43 -15.27
CA THR A 14 -26.71 16.47 -15.69
C THR A 14 -26.32 15.64 -14.47
N ILE A 15 -26.85 14.43 -14.37
CA ILE A 15 -26.35 13.40 -13.46
C ILE A 15 -24.94 13.06 -13.96
N LEU A 16 -23.94 13.69 -13.35
CA LEU A 16 -22.55 13.29 -13.51
C LEU A 16 -22.44 11.90 -12.90
N CYS A 17 -22.47 10.88 -13.76
CA CYS A 17 -22.15 9.51 -13.39
C CYS A 17 -20.66 9.50 -13.02
N CYS A 18 -20.34 9.77 -11.74
CA CYS A 18 -19.04 9.46 -11.18
C CYS A 18 -18.89 7.94 -11.27
N ALA A 19 -18.28 7.46 -12.35
CA ALA A 19 -17.63 6.17 -12.35
C ALA A 19 -16.62 6.23 -11.20
N SER A 20 -16.94 5.58 -10.10
CA SER A 20 -15.99 5.29 -9.04
C SER A 20 -14.90 4.43 -9.67
N TYR A 21 -13.82 5.07 -10.13
CA TYR A 21 -12.53 4.43 -10.20
C TYR A 21 -12.18 4.06 -8.76
N GLY A 22 -12.66 2.90 -8.33
CA GLY A 22 -12.42 2.37 -7.00
C GLY A 22 -10.92 2.21 -6.87
N VAL A 23 -10.28 3.15 -6.19
CA VAL A 23 -8.96 2.92 -5.62
C VAL A 23 -9.16 1.68 -4.76
N ARG A 24 -8.61 0.54 -5.22
CA ARG A 24 -8.58 -0.67 -4.41
C ARG A 24 -7.68 -0.34 -3.23
N SER A 25 -8.29 -0.09 -2.07
CA SER A 25 -7.56 -0.12 -0.82
C SER A 25 -7.06 -1.54 -0.61
N ILE A 26 -5.82 -1.65 -0.11
CA ILE A 26 -5.15 -2.92 0.05
C ILE A 26 -4.77 -3.05 1.52
N LEU A 27 -5.48 -3.92 2.24
CA LEU A 27 -5.20 -4.23 3.63
C LEU A 27 -3.73 -4.59 3.81
N PHE A 28 -3.15 -4.11 4.92
CA PHE A 28 -1.82 -4.54 5.29
C PHE A 28 -1.86 -6.04 5.65
N PRO A 29 -1.01 -6.89 5.04
CA PRO A 29 -1.04 -8.31 5.34
C PRO A 29 -0.49 -8.56 6.74
N VAL A 30 -1.15 -9.44 7.47
CA VAL A 30 -0.75 -9.86 8.81
C VAL A 30 -0.78 -11.38 8.89
N GLU A 31 0.10 -11.94 9.70
CA GLU A 31 0.09 -13.36 10.00
C GLU A 31 -1.11 -13.68 10.91
N THR A 32 -1.85 -14.73 10.56
CA THR A 32 -2.99 -15.22 11.33
C THR A 32 -3.03 -16.74 11.26
N GLU A 33 -3.98 -17.34 11.94
CA GLU A 33 -4.24 -18.79 11.89
C GLU A 33 -4.53 -19.30 10.47
N SER A 34 -4.91 -18.40 9.56
CA SER A 34 -5.31 -18.69 8.18
C SER A 34 -4.42 -18.01 7.12
N ARG A 35 -3.47 -17.18 7.53
CA ARG A 35 -2.62 -16.37 6.64
C ARG A 35 -1.16 -16.46 7.05
N GLN A 36 -0.30 -16.79 6.11
CA GLN A 36 1.15 -16.74 6.30
C GLN A 36 1.70 -15.44 5.73
N LEU A 37 2.72 -14.88 6.39
CA LEU A 37 3.43 -13.68 5.95
C LEU A 37 4.93 -13.96 5.91
N ILE A 38 5.55 -13.73 4.76
CA ILE A 38 7.00 -13.91 4.58
C ILE A 38 7.59 -12.61 4.07
N HIS A 39 8.57 -12.09 4.81
CA HIS A 39 9.34 -10.92 4.40
C HIS A 39 10.38 -11.31 3.33
N LEU A 40 10.42 -10.57 2.23
CA LEU A 40 11.41 -10.71 1.14
C LEU A 40 12.46 -9.60 1.15
N GLY A 41 12.78 -9.01 2.30
CA GLY A 41 13.93 -8.09 2.41
C GLY A 41 15.28 -8.80 2.40
N ASP A 42 16.35 -8.13 2.84
CA ASP A 42 17.77 -8.52 2.71
C ASP A 42 18.35 -8.11 1.34
N LEU A 43 19.47 -8.69 0.91
CA LEU A 43 20.15 -8.34 -0.33
C LEU A 43 19.44 -8.91 -1.57
N TRP A 44 19.29 -8.05 -2.59
CA TRP A 44 18.81 -8.37 -3.93
C TRP A 44 19.92 -8.11 -4.93
N HIS A 45 19.98 -8.86 -6.02
CA HIS A 45 20.91 -8.53 -7.10
C HIS A 45 20.40 -7.29 -7.84
N PHE A 46 21.30 -6.38 -8.15
CA PHE A 46 20.99 -5.05 -8.64
C PHE A 46 21.83 -4.69 -9.86
N LYS A 47 21.21 -4.00 -10.81
CA LYS A 47 21.88 -3.38 -11.96
C LYS A 47 21.27 -2.02 -12.28
N LEU A 48 22.12 -1.09 -12.70
CA LEU A 48 21.67 0.12 -13.37
C LEU A 48 21.25 -0.23 -14.80
N GLY A 49 20.14 0.35 -15.25
CA GLY A 49 19.74 0.32 -16.65
C GLY A 49 20.54 1.30 -17.50
N VAL A 50 20.66 1.02 -18.79
CA VAL A 50 21.28 1.88 -19.81
C VAL A 50 20.19 2.51 -20.68
N ASN A 51 19.32 1.67 -21.25
CA ASN A 51 18.07 2.09 -21.89
C ASN A 51 17.06 0.93 -21.90
N GLU A 52 15.78 1.28 -21.78
CA GLU A 52 14.70 0.30 -21.62
C GLU A 52 14.62 -0.70 -22.77
N THR A 53 14.80 -0.23 -24.00
CA THR A 53 14.70 -1.06 -25.21
C THR A 53 15.76 -2.16 -25.22
N ALA A 54 17.01 -1.84 -24.88
CA ALA A 54 18.11 -2.79 -24.83
C ALA A 54 17.92 -3.79 -23.67
N GLU A 55 17.43 -3.34 -22.52
CA GLU A 55 17.19 -4.19 -21.34
C GLU A 55 16.05 -5.19 -21.56
N LEU A 56 14.95 -4.73 -22.15
CA LEU A 56 13.84 -5.60 -22.55
C LEU A 56 14.28 -6.58 -23.64
N SER A 57 15.11 -6.14 -24.59
CA SER A 57 15.68 -7.00 -25.64
C SER A 57 16.65 -8.05 -25.07
N ALA A 58 17.40 -7.69 -24.04
CA ALA A 58 18.31 -8.59 -23.32
C ALA A 58 17.57 -9.58 -22.41
N ALA A 59 16.24 -9.44 -22.27
CA ALA A 59 15.35 -10.31 -21.51
C ALA A 59 15.86 -10.59 -20.08
N TRP A 60 16.31 -9.53 -19.39
CA TRP A 60 16.83 -9.63 -18.02
C TRP A 60 15.83 -10.25 -17.03
N PHE A 61 14.53 -10.17 -17.31
CA PHE A 61 13.47 -10.82 -16.54
C PHE A 61 13.41 -12.35 -16.69
N ASN A 62 14.07 -12.94 -17.71
CA ASN A 62 14.05 -14.37 -17.99
C ASN A 62 15.25 -15.15 -17.43
N ARG A 63 16.32 -14.45 -17.01
CA ARG A 63 17.58 -15.08 -16.59
C ARG A 63 18.11 -14.44 -15.32
N SER A 64 18.73 -15.25 -14.47
CA SER A 64 19.32 -14.75 -13.23
C SER A 64 20.56 -13.90 -13.52
N PHE A 65 20.71 -12.79 -12.82
CA PHE A 65 21.93 -11.98 -12.83
C PHE A 65 23.16 -12.77 -12.37
N LYS A 66 22.99 -13.83 -11.57
CA LYS A 66 24.06 -14.77 -11.24
C LYS A 66 24.62 -15.51 -12.46
N GLU A 67 23.78 -15.79 -13.45
CA GLU A 67 24.19 -16.45 -14.69
C GLU A 67 24.78 -15.47 -15.71
N ILE A 68 24.25 -14.24 -15.73
CA ILE A 68 24.68 -13.20 -16.67
C ILE A 68 26.00 -12.57 -16.20
N GLY A 69 26.24 -12.50 -14.89
CA GLY A 69 27.35 -11.77 -14.29
C GLY A 69 27.09 -10.27 -14.17
N ASP A 70 28.05 -9.52 -13.62
CA ASP A 70 28.05 -8.04 -13.52
C ASP A 70 26.82 -7.46 -12.80
N TYR A 71 26.66 -7.79 -11.52
CA TYR A 71 25.60 -7.27 -10.66
C TYR A 71 26.16 -6.80 -9.31
N LEU A 72 25.44 -5.90 -8.65
CA LEU A 72 25.70 -5.47 -7.29
C LEU A 72 24.71 -6.12 -6.33
N GLU A 73 25.01 -6.13 -5.04
CA GLU A 73 24.03 -6.46 -4.01
C GLU A 73 23.44 -5.17 -3.46
N MET A 74 22.11 -5.12 -3.37
CA MET A 74 21.37 -3.95 -2.90
C MET A 74 20.37 -4.38 -1.83
N PRO A 75 20.41 -3.79 -0.62
CA PRO A 75 19.46 -4.12 0.43
C PRO A 75 18.04 -3.69 0.04
N VAL A 76 17.06 -4.47 0.48
CA VAL A 76 15.65 -4.14 0.42
C VAL A 76 15.05 -4.35 1.81
N PRO A 77 14.33 -3.38 2.39
CA PRO A 77 14.05 -2.06 1.84
C PRO A 77 15.24 -1.10 1.93
N ALA A 78 15.51 -0.34 0.88
CA ALA A 78 16.43 0.80 0.88
C ALA A 78 16.32 1.62 -0.43
N SER A 79 16.68 2.88 -0.34
CA SER A 79 16.98 3.72 -1.50
C SER A 79 18.40 3.42 -1.98
N PHE A 80 18.61 3.15 -3.27
CA PHE A 80 19.91 2.69 -3.77
C PHE A 80 20.99 3.78 -3.77
N ASN A 81 20.57 5.04 -3.78
CA ASN A 81 21.41 6.19 -4.12
C ASN A 81 22.65 6.30 -3.23
N ASP A 82 22.51 5.99 -1.94
CA ASP A 82 23.57 6.20 -0.95
C ASP A 82 24.20 4.88 -0.50
N ILE A 83 23.71 3.75 -1.02
CA ILE A 83 24.34 2.45 -0.87
C ILE A 83 25.51 2.30 -1.85
N GLY A 84 25.32 2.77 -3.09
CA GLY A 84 26.40 2.82 -4.08
C GLY A 84 27.42 3.89 -3.72
N MET A 85 28.67 3.50 -3.46
CA MET A 85 29.76 4.43 -3.09
C MET A 85 30.29 5.28 -4.28
N ASN A 86 29.52 5.47 -5.35
CA ASN A 86 29.94 6.26 -6.51
C ASN A 86 28.82 7.15 -7.05
N ALA A 87 29.22 8.26 -7.69
CA ALA A 87 28.31 9.23 -8.27
C ALA A 87 27.41 8.64 -9.38
N THR A 88 27.90 7.65 -10.12
CA THR A 88 27.12 7.00 -11.18
C THR A 88 25.87 6.33 -10.63
N ILE A 89 25.95 5.69 -9.46
CA ILE A 89 24.79 5.09 -8.79
C ILE A 89 23.95 6.18 -8.14
N ARG A 90 24.57 7.08 -7.36
CA ARG A 90 23.84 8.12 -6.61
C ARG A 90 22.97 9.00 -7.51
N ASP A 91 23.53 9.43 -8.63
CA ASP A 91 22.94 10.41 -9.54
C ASP A 91 22.21 9.74 -10.72
N HIS A 92 22.01 8.42 -10.68
CA HIS A 92 21.38 7.68 -11.77
C HIS A 92 19.93 8.12 -11.97
N VAL A 93 19.59 8.46 -13.22
CA VAL A 93 18.21 8.79 -13.63
C VAL A 93 17.78 7.88 -14.77
N GLY A 94 16.91 6.94 -14.46
CA GLY A 94 16.39 5.98 -15.44
C GLY A 94 15.96 4.68 -14.77
N TRP A 95 16.02 3.60 -15.54
CA TRP A 95 15.67 2.27 -15.07
C TRP A 95 16.77 1.71 -14.16
N VAL A 96 16.37 1.03 -13.11
CA VAL A 96 17.19 0.13 -12.29
C VAL A 96 16.48 -1.20 -12.17
N TRP A 97 17.24 -2.27 -11.95
CA TRP A 97 16.72 -3.63 -11.91
C TRP A 97 17.14 -4.34 -10.64
N TYR A 98 16.18 -4.99 -9.99
CA TYR A 98 16.35 -5.82 -8.81
C TYR A 98 15.94 -7.25 -9.11
N GLN A 99 16.69 -8.24 -8.61
CA GLN A 99 16.33 -9.64 -8.67
C GLN A 99 16.49 -10.35 -7.34
N ARG A 100 15.52 -11.22 -7.03
CA ARG A 100 15.58 -12.14 -5.89
C ARG A 100 14.97 -13.48 -6.25
N SER A 101 15.54 -14.54 -5.68
CA SER A 101 15.01 -15.90 -5.83
C SER A 101 14.63 -16.51 -4.49
N TRP A 102 13.55 -17.28 -4.46
CA TRP A 102 13.09 -18.01 -3.27
C TRP A 102 12.38 -19.31 -3.66
N PHE A 103 12.23 -20.22 -2.71
CA PHE A 103 11.43 -21.43 -2.88
C PHE A 103 10.01 -21.19 -2.34
N ALA A 104 9.00 -21.57 -3.11
CA ALA A 104 7.62 -21.56 -2.66
C ALA A 104 7.34 -22.81 -1.80
N SER A 105 6.60 -22.65 -0.69
CA SER A 105 6.23 -23.79 0.15
C SER A 105 5.23 -24.69 -0.56
N ARG A 106 5.49 -26.00 -0.61
CA ARG A 106 4.54 -26.99 -1.16
C ARG A 106 3.20 -27.01 -0.41
N ALA A 107 3.19 -26.56 0.86
CA ALA A 107 1.97 -26.43 1.64
C ALA A 107 0.95 -25.49 0.97
N TRP A 108 1.40 -24.40 0.33
CA TRP A 108 0.50 -23.44 -0.30
C TRP A 108 -0.33 -24.06 -1.42
N SER A 109 0.24 -25.01 -2.17
CA SER A 109 -0.49 -25.76 -3.20
C SER A 109 -1.45 -26.78 -2.60
N ARG A 110 -0.99 -27.55 -1.60
CA ARG A 110 -1.80 -28.60 -0.95
C ARG A 110 -3.03 -28.03 -0.25
N ASP A 111 -2.85 -26.89 0.41
CA ASP A 111 -3.88 -26.23 1.20
C ASP A 111 -4.74 -25.30 0.30
N HIS A 112 -4.51 -25.32 -1.02
CA HIS A 112 -5.22 -24.53 -2.03
C HIS A 112 -5.27 -23.02 -1.72
N ASN A 113 -4.21 -22.49 -1.12
CA ASN A 113 -4.08 -21.10 -0.77
C ASN A 113 -3.89 -20.22 -2.01
N ARG A 114 -4.38 -18.98 -1.90
CA ARG A 114 -3.99 -17.90 -2.81
C ARG A 114 -2.71 -17.28 -2.28
N VAL A 115 -1.78 -16.98 -3.17
CA VAL A 115 -0.48 -16.40 -2.80
C VAL A 115 -0.33 -15.06 -3.50
N PHE A 116 0.07 -14.05 -2.74
CA PHE A 116 0.26 -12.69 -3.22
C PHE A 116 1.70 -12.24 -2.97
N ILE A 117 2.18 -11.35 -3.84
CA ILE A 117 3.36 -10.53 -3.57
C ILE A 117 2.93 -9.08 -3.41
N ARG A 118 3.37 -8.43 -2.33
CA ARG A 118 3.09 -7.04 -2.00
C ARG A 118 4.36 -6.24 -1.91
N PHE A 119 4.40 -5.09 -2.57
CA PHE A 119 5.43 -4.08 -2.44
C PHE A 119 4.90 -2.93 -1.59
N GLY A 120 5.60 -2.57 -0.52
CA GLY A 120 5.22 -1.43 0.30
C GLY A 120 5.39 -0.09 -0.43
N SER A 121 6.44 0.02 -1.24
CA SER A 121 6.72 1.17 -2.10
C SER A 121 7.88 0.87 -3.05
N VAL A 122 7.73 1.27 -4.32
CA VAL A 122 8.81 1.27 -5.31
C VAL A 122 8.77 2.60 -6.07
N HIS A 123 9.84 3.38 -5.98
CA HIS A 123 9.91 4.70 -6.61
C HIS A 123 10.51 4.62 -8.03
N TYR A 124 9.89 5.14 -9.09
CA TYR A 124 8.54 5.70 -9.23
C TYR A 124 7.64 4.84 -10.13
N TRP A 125 8.17 4.34 -11.24
CA TRP A 125 7.45 3.44 -12.15
C TRP A 125 8.04 2.04 -12.06
N ALA A 126 7.32 1.13 -11.41
CA ALA A 126 7.71 -0.25 -11.23
C ALA A 126 7.09 -1.16 -12.30
N LYS A 127 7.86 -2.15 -12.75
CA LYS A 127 7.37 -3.30 -13.52
C LYS A 127 7.86 -4.57 -12.84
N VAL A 128 6.99 -5.58 -12.72
CA VAL A 128 7.29 -6.78 -11.93
C VAL A 128 7.07 -8.05 -12.74
N TRP A 129 8.07 -8.91 -12.76
CA TRP A 129 8.02 -10.22 -13.39
C TRP A 129 8.27 -11.34 -12.39
N LEU A 130 7.57 -12.45 -12.57
CA LEU A 130 7.83 -13.70 -11.88
C LEU A 130 8.10 -14.81 -12.89
N ASN A 131 9.25 -15.46 -12.79
CA ASN A 131 9.65 -16.54 -13.69
C ASN A 131 9.55 -16.14 -15.18
N GLY A 132 9.89 -14.89 -15.50
CA GLY A 132 9.81 -14.33 -16.85
C GLY A 132 8.43 -13.78 -17.27
N VAL A 133 7.38 -14.03 -16.48
CA VAL A 133 6.02 -13.56 -16.78
C VAL A 133 5.78 -12.20 -16.14
N LEU A 134 5.37 -11.21 -16.93
CA LEU A 134 4.98 -9.89 -16.43
C LEU A 134 3.69 -10.02 -15.59
N LEU A 135 3.78 -9.67 -14.31
CA LEU A 135 2.63 -9.60 -13.42
C LEU A 135 1.86 -8.29 -13.59
N GLY A 136 2.58 -7.19 -13.81
CA GLY A 136 2.00 -5.88 -14.04
C GLY A 136 2.96 -4.73 -13.74
N GLU A 137 2.40 -3.52 -13.70
CA GLU A 137 3.13 -2.27 -13.50
C GLU A 137 2.44 -1.39 -12.44
N HIS A 138 3.21 -0.54 -11.77
CA HIS A 138 2.71 0.46 -10.83
C HIS A 138 3.41 1.80 -11.04
N LYS A 139 2.66 2.90 -10.99
CA LYS A 139 3.19 4.28 -11.06
C LYS A 139 2.82 5.01 -9.78
N GLY A 140 3.83 5.54 -9.08
CA GLY A 140 3.68 6.19 -7.79
C GLY A 140 4.72 5.67 -6.80
N GLY A 141 5.44 6.58 -6.13
CA GLY A 141 6.61 6.22 -5.33
C GLY A 141 6.41 6.03 -3.83
N HIS A 142 5.17 6.08 -3.32
CA HIS A 142 4.89 6.03 -1.87
C HIS A 142 3.63 5.22 -1.48
N LEU A 143 3.00 4.54 -2.44
CA LEU A 143 1.81 3.73 -2.20
C LEU A 143 2.10 2.25 -2.48
N PRO A 144 1.49 1.33 -1.72
CA PRO A 144 1.69 -0.08 -1.94
C PRO A 144 0.92 -0.58 -3.16
N PHE A 145 1.40 -1.69 -3.72
CA PHE A 145 0.72 -2.45 -4.77
C PHE A 145 1.02 -3.94 -4.60
N GLU A 146 0.18 -4.80 -5.17
CA GLU A 146 0.32 -6.24 -5.05
C GLU A 146 -0.19 -6.99 -6.29
N PHE A 147 0.27 -8.22 -6.44
CA PHE A 147 -0.18 -9.14 -7.46
C PHE A 147 -0.45 -10.50 -6.84
N GLU A 148 -1.52 -11.15 -7.28
CA GLU A 148 -1.71 -12.58 -7.02
C GLU A 148 -0.77 -13.37 -7.94
N ILE A 149 -0.01 -14.29 -7.36
CA ILE A 149 1.02 -15.05 -8.06
C ILE A 149 0.78 -16.56 -8.03
N THR A 150 -0.34 -17.01 -7.45
CA THR A 150 -0.69 -18.43 -7.25
C THR A 150 -0.38 -19.29 -8.48
N ASP A 151 -0.85 -18.86 -9.66
CA ASP A 151 -0.75 -19.61 -10.92
C ASP A 151 0.63 -19.49 -11.60
N HIS A 152 1.50 -18.61 -11.10
CA HIS A 152 2.83 -18.36 -11.64
C HIS A 152 3.95 -19.03 -10.82
N LEU A 153 3.61 -19.61 -9.67
CA LEU A 153 4.56 -20.27 -8.76
C LEU A 153 5.02 -21.63 -9.29
N VAL A 154 6.30 -21.91 -9.07
CA VAL A 154 6.88 -23.24 -9.24
C VAL A 154 7.38 -23.75 -7.89
N PHE A 155 6.96 -24.96 -7.49
CA PHE A 155 7.21 -25.50 -6.15
C PHE A 155 8.48 -26.37 -6.01
N ASN A 156 9.12 -26.72 -7.13
CA ASN A 156 10.25 -27.65 -7.14
C ASN A 156 11.57 -27.00 -7.57
N LYS A 157 11.60 -25.68 -7.75
CA LYS A 157 12.79 -24.90 -8.09
C LYS A 157 12.63 -23.47 -7.54
N PRO A 158 13.72 -22.68 -7.46
CA PRO A 158 13.60 -21.27 -7.11
C PRO A 158 12.68 -20.53 -8.09
N ASN A 159 11.82 -19.69 -7.55
CA ASN A 159 11.09 -18.69 -8.32
C ASN A 159 11.96 -17.44 -8.44
N LEU A 160 12.07 -16.86 -9.63
CA LEU A 160 12.83 -15.65 -9.89
C LEU A 160 11.89 -14.46 -9.99
N LEU A 161 11.99 -13.53 -9.04
CA LEU A 161 11.34 -12.22 -9.11
C LEU A 161 12.31 -11.24 -9.71
N THR A 162 11.85 -10.52 -10.71
CA THR A 162 12.55 -9.38 -11.29
C THR A 162 11.67 -8.16 -11.15
N VAL A 163 12.25 -7.05 -10.69
CA VAL A 163 11.57 -5.76 -10.57
C VAL A 163 12.42 -4.73 -11.28
N SER A 164 11.84 -3.99 -12.23
CA SER A 164 12.46 -2.77 -12.73
C SER A 164 11.77 -1.56 -12.13
N ALA A 165 12.52 -0.50 -11.84
CA ALA A 165 12.00 0.75 -11.32
C ALA A 165 12.60 1.92 -12.10
N ASN A 166 11.78 2.86 -12.55
CA ASN A 166 12.23 4.11 -13.17
C ASN A 166 11.94 5.29 -12.25
N ASN A 167 12.96 6.09 -11.94
CA ASN A 167 12.84 7.26 -11.06
C ASN A 167 12.64 8.59 -11.80
N ARG A 168 12.51 8.59 -13.12
CA ARG A 168 12.34 9.83 -13.87
C ARG A 168 10.94 10.42 -13.65
N LEU A 169 10.89 11.51 -12.91
CA LEU A 169 9.71 12.35 -12.76
C LEU A 169 9.46 13.22 -14.01
N ASN A 170 8.19 13.51 -14.28
CA ASN A 170 7.75 14.38 -15.39
C ASN A 170 6.59 15.29 -14.97
N ALA A 171 6.04 16.08 -15.89
CA ALA A 171 4.96 17.03 -15.57
C ALA A 171 3.65 16.38 -15.07
N THR A 172 3.48 15.07 -15.30
CA THR A 172 2.29 14.30 -14.91
C THR A 172 2.52 13.40 -13.70
N THR A 173 3.77 13.29 -13.21
CA THR A 173 4.05 12.54 -11.98
C THR A 173 3.71 13.39 -10.74
N LEU A 174 3.57 12.72 -9.61
CA LEU A 174 3.44 13.33 -8.29
C LEU A 174 4.51 12.73 -7.36
N PRO A 175 5.57 13.48 -7.01
CA PRO A 175 5.87 14.89 -7.38
C PRO A 175 6.18 15.10 -8.87
N GLN A 176 6.12 16.35 -9.33
CA GLN A 176 6.44 16.72 -10.71
C GLN A 176 7.95 16.92 -10.90
N GLY A 177 8.44 16.52 -12.07
CA GLY A 177 9.82 16.75 -12.48
C GLY A 177 9.97 17.10 -13.94
N LYS A 178 11.21 17.33 -14.36
CA LYS A 178 11.57 17.65 -15.73
C LYS A 178 12.95 17.10 -16.07
N THR A 179 13.09 16.60 -17.30
CA THR A 179 14.39 16.29 -17.91
C THR A 179 14.60 17.21 -19.10
N ILE A 180 15.76 17.86 -19.17
CA ILE A 180 16.18 18.72 -20.28
C ILE A 180 17.40 18.12 -20.95
N TYR A 181 17.41 18.07 -22.28
CA TYR A 181 18.57 17.71 -23.08
C TYR A 181 19.16 18.98 -23.69
N PRO A 182 20.25 19.53 -23.12
CA PRO A 182 20.81 20.78 -23.61
C PRO A 182 21.40 20.61 -25.01
N ASN A 183 21.03 21.49 -25.93
CA ASN A 183 21.63 21.56 -27.27
C ASN A 183 22.82 22.55 -27.24
N SER A 184 23.96 22.09 -26.70
CA SER A 184 25.17 22.91 -26.55
C SER A 184 26.41 22.04 -26.58
N SER A 185 27.49 22.53 -27.22
CA SER A 185 28.81 21.87 -27.23
C SER A 185 29.50 21.81 -25.87
N LEU A 186 28.95 22.48 -24.85
CA LEU A 186 29.43 22.39 -23.47
C LEU A 186 29.09 21.05 -22.81
N TYR A 187 28.13 20.31 -23.36
CA TYR A 187 27.69 19.02 -22.83
C TYR A 187 27.99 17.90 -23.83
N PRO A 188 28.34 16.69 -23.35
CA PRO A 188 28.52 15.55 -24.24
C PRO A 188 27.19 15.17 -24.89
N GLU A 189 27.29 14.46 -26.02
CA GLU A 189 26.11 13.95 -26.72
C GLU A 189 25.28 13.03 -25.79
N GLY A 190 23.96 13.22 -25.79
CA GLY A 190 23.05 12.45 -24.95
C GLY A 190 22.99 12.89 -23.48
N TYR A 191 23.73 13.91 -23.07
CA TYR A 191 23.65 14.45 -21.70
C TYR A 191 22.23 14.95 -21.38
N SER A 192 21.79 14.71 -20.15
CA SER A 192 20.48 15.15 -19.67
C SER A 192 20.59 15.78 -18.29
N ILE A 193 19.79 16.81 -18.05
CA ILE A 193 19.65 17.48 -16.75
C ILE A 193 18.29 17.09 -16.18
N TYR A 194 18.29 16.41 -15.05
CA TYR A 194 17.10 16.06 -14.30
C TYR A 194 16.88 17.04 -13.15
N SER A 195 15.64 17.44 -12.91
CA SER A 195 15.28 18.37 -11.83
C SER A 195 13.83 18.19 -11.38
N HIS A 196 13.56 18.42 -10.10
CA HIS A 196 12.25 18.59 -9.50
C HIS A 196 12.25 19.83 -8.59
N SER A 197 11.07 20.33 -8.21
CA SER A 197 10.91 21.52 -7.35
C SER A 197 10.74 21.20 -5.87
N CYS A 198 10.77 19.93 -5.48
CA CYS A 198 10.68 19.50 -4.09
C CYS A 198 12.00 19.70 -3.34
N ASP A 199 11.91 20.16 -2.08
CA ASP A 199 13.05 20.41 -1.19
C ASP A 199 13.43 19.14 -0.40
N TYR A 200 13.67 18.05 -1.12
CA TYR A 200 14.22 16.79 -0.62
C TYR A 200 14.89 16.04 -1.76
N PHE A 201 15.85 15.17 -1.46
CA PHE A 201 16.51 14.37 -2.48
C PHE A 201 15.58 13.27 -3.01
N ASP A 202 15.60 13.02 -4.32
CA ASP A 202 14.73 12.04 -5.00
C ASP A 202 15.19 10.59 -4.82
N TYR A 203 15.18 10.14 -3.57
CA TYR A 203 15.59 8.81 -3.17
C TYR A 203 14.73 7.73 -3.85
N SER A 204 15.42 6.84 -4.54
CA SER A 204 14.84 5.90 -5.48
C SER A 204 15.18 4.45 -5.13
N GLY A 205 14.28 3.52 -5.47
CA GLY A 205 14.45 2.10 -5.19
C GLY A 205 13.21 1.44 -4.61
N ILE A 206 13.42 0.28 -3.98
CA ILE A 206 12.39 -0.43 -3.23
C ILE A 206 12.47 0.05 -1.77
N ASN A 207 11.82 1.19 -1.51
CA ASN A 207 12.02 1.97 -0.27
C ASN A 207 11.26 1.40 0.93
N ARG A 208 10.31 0.48 0.73
CA ARG A 208 9.54 -0.17 1.80
C ARG A 208 9.48 -1.69 1.61
N PRO A 209 9.24 -2.46 2.70
CA PRO A 209 9.28 -3.91 2.68
C PRO A 209 8.49 -4.58 1.55
N VAL A 210 9.02 -5.70 1.07
CA VAL A 210 8.34 -6.61 0.14
C VAL A 210 7.90 -7.84 0.92
N TYR A 211 6.65 -8.25 0.75
CA TYR A 211 6.08 -9.41 1.42
C TYR A 211 5.49 -10.40 0.42
N LEU A 212 5.63 -11.69 0.72
CA LEU A 212 4.72 -12.71 0.23
C LEU A 212 3.68 -12.96 1.32
N TYR A 213 2.43 -13.13 0.95
CA TYR A 213 1.43 -13.58 1.91
C TYR A 213 0.43 -14.54 1.29
N THR A 214 -0.18 -15.37 2.13
CA THR A 214 -1.23 -16.30 1.72
C THR A 214 -2.59 -15.91 2.27
N THR A 215 -3.63 -16.29 1.55
CA THR A 215 -5.02 -16.30 2.06
C THR A 215 -5.68 -17.62 1.70
N PRO A 216 -6.75 -18.01 2.42
CA PRO A 216 -7.65 -19.05 1.93
C PRO A 216 -8.33 -18.61 0.62
N ARG A 217 -9.07 -19.54 -0.02
CA ARG A 217 -9.81 -19.26 -1.27
C ARG A 217 -10.89 -18.19 -1.09
N THR A 218 -11.60 -18.27 0.03
CA THR A 218 -12.51 -17.22 0.50
C THR A 218 -11.78 -16.39 1.53
N TYR A 219 -11.67 -15.08 1.32
CA TYR A 219 -10.88 -14.23 2.19
C TYR A 219 -11.41 -12.78 2.27
N ILE A 220 -11.03 -12.10 3.34
CA ILE A 220 -11.26 -10.68 3.61
C ILE A 220 -10.27 -9.90 2.75
N GLN A 221 -10.81 -9.19 1.76
CA GLN A 221 -10.05 -8.33 0.86
C GLN A 221 -9.87 -6.93 1.43
N ASP A 222 -10.92 -6.37 2.03
CA ASP A 222 -10.87 -5.03 2.62
C ASP A 222 -11.80 -4.88 3.83
N ILE A 223 -11.49 -3.93 4.71
CA ILE A 223 -12.30 -3.62 5.90
C ILE A 223 -12.47 -2.10 5.98
N TYR A 224 -13.68 -1.63 5.74
CA TYR A 224 -14.05 -0.25 6.02
C TYR A 224 -14.72 -0.18 7.38
N PHE A 225 -14.28 0.75 8.23
CA PHE A 225 -14.97 1.03 9.48
C PHE A 225 -14.87 2.49 9.90
N SER A 226 -15.85 2.91 10.70
CA SER A 226 -15.90 4.21 11.38
C SER A 226 -16.38 3.97 12.81
N ALA A 227 -15.59 4.43 13.78
CA ALA A 227 -15.78 4.17 15.21
C ALA A 227 -16.00 5.49 15.94
N ASP A 228 -17.26 5.87 16.10
CA ASP A 228 -17.66 7.15 16.70
C ASP A 228 -18.01 7.01 18.18
N VAL A 229 -17.77 8.07 18.94
CA VAL A 229 -18.38 8.29 20.26
C VAL A 229 -19.61 9.18 20.07
N ILE A 230 -20.82 8.65 20.29
CA ILE A 230 -22.09 9.38 20.07
C ILE A 230 -22.49 10.17 21.31
N HIS A 231 -22.41 9.52 22.47
CA HIS A 231 -22.63 10.10 23.79
C HIS A 231 -21.46 9.72 24.69
N VAL A 232 -21.30 10.40 25.83
CA VAL A 232 -20.13 10.28 26.71
C VAL A 232 -19.69 8.82 26.97
N THR A 233 -20.63 7.88 26.99
CA THR A 233 -20.38 6.46 27.23
C THR A 233 -20.82 5.52 26.11
N GLN A 234 -21.32 6.01 24.96
CA GLN A 234 -21.80 5.13 23.88
C GLN A 234 -20.96 5.22 22.61
N GLY A 235 -20.38 4.07 22.24
CA GLY A 235 -19.63 3.88 21.00
C GLY A 235 -20.51 3.29 19.89
N ARG A 236 -20.28 3.75 18.65
CA ARG A 236 -20.88 3.19 17.43
C ARG A 236 -19.80 2.84 16.43
N LEU A 237 -19.68 1.55 16.12
CA LEU A 237 -18.79 1.03 15.09
C LEU A 237 -19.63 0.65 13.86
N VAL A 238 -19.58 1.48 12.83
CA VAL A 238 -20.12 1.15 11.50
C VAL A 238 -19.03 0.43 10.72
N TYR A 239 -19.33 -0.71 10.11
CA TYR A 239 -18.35 -1.50 9.37
C TYR A 239 -18.93 -2.12 8.10
N ASP A 240 -18.06 -2.34 7.12
CA ASP A 240 -18.32 -3.03 5.85
C ASP A 240 -17.10 -3.88 5.47
N ILE A 241 -17.26 -5.19 5.47
CA ILE A 241 -16.20 -6.16 5.19
C ILE A 241 -16.34 -6.62 3.74
N ILE A 242 -15.34 -6.30 2.93
CA ILE A 242 -15.27 -6.72 1.54
C ILE A 242 -14.54 -8.04 1.46
N THR A 243 -15.19 -9.04 0.88
CA THR A 243 -14.67 -10.40 0.75
C THR A 243 -14.56 -10.82 -0.71
N LYS A 244 -13.69 -11.78 -0.97
CA LYS A 244 -13.58 -12.49 -2.25
C LYS A 244 -13.82 -13.98 -2.01
N GLY A 245 -14.47 -14.65 -2.96
CA GLY A 245 -14.86 -16.06 -2.84
C GLY A 245 -16.28 -16.24 -2.32
N ASP A 246 -16.67 -17.50 -2.08
CA ASP A 246 -17.97 -17.82 -1.47
C ASP A 246 -17.86 -17.69 0.05
N ILE A 247 -18.54 -16.68 0.59
CA ILE A 247 -18.43 -16.27 1.99
C ILE A 247 -18.92 -17.38 2.92
N GLY A 248 -20.00 -18.08 2.56
CA GLY A 248 -20.68 -19.01 3.47
C GLY A 248 -21.16 -18.31 4.76
N GLN A 249 -20.27 -18.17 5.74
CA GLN A 249 -20.53 -17.54 7.04
C GLN A 249 -19.65 -16.32 7.29
N CYS A 250 -20.17 -15.40 8.11
CA CYS A 250 -19.46 -14.23 8.59
C CYS A 250 -19.65 -14.10 10.10
N SER A 251 -18.56 -13.79 10.82
CA SER A 251 -18.60 -13.50 12.25
C SER A 251 -17.71 -12.29 12.52
N VAL A 252 -18.26 -11.33 13.25
CA VAL A 252 -17.56 -10.10 13.63
C VAL A 252 -17.71 -9.94 15.13
N GLN A 253 -16.58 -9.89 15.83
CA GLN A 253 -16.49 -9.84 17.28
C GLN A 253 -15.56 -8.70 17.69
N LEU A 254 -16.01 -7.87 18.61
CA LEU A 254 -15.24 -6.75 19.13
C LEU A 254 -14.84 -7.04 20.57
N TYR A 255 -13.54 -6.97 20.83
CA TYR A 255 -12.94 -7.20 22.13
C TYR A 255 -12.35 -5.91 22.70
N ASP A 256 -12.47 -5.70 24.00
CA ASP A 256 -11.75 -4.62 24.71
C ASP A 256 -10.25 -4.93 24.86
N GLU A 257 -9.48 -4.01 25.45
CA GLU A 257 -8.03 -4.17 25.65
C GLU A 257 -7.69 -5.32 26.63
N GLN A 258 -8.65 -5.73 27.47
CA GLN A 258 -8.52 -6.83 28.41
C GLN A 258 -8.92 -8.19 27.79
N GLY A 259 -9.40 -8.19 26.54
CA GLY A 259 -9.83 -9.39 25.82
C GLY A 259 -11.27 -9.82 26.10
N ASN A 260 -12.09 -8.98 26.74
CA ASN A 260 -13.51 -9.28 26.95
C ASN A 260 -14.31 -8.97 25.68
N LEU A 261 -15.24 -9.86 25.33
CA LEU A 261 -16.16 -9.64 24.21
C LEU A 261 -17.19 -8.57 24.60
N VAL A 262 -17.20 -7.45 23.86
CA VAL A 262 -18.11 -6.30 24.13
C VAL A 262 -19.24 -6.16 23.11
N ALA A 263 -19.08 -6.70 21.90
CA ALA A 263 -20.12 -6.73 20.88
C ALA A 263 -19.84 -7.81 19.84
N GLU A 264 -20.88 -8.38 19.24
CA GLU A 264 -20.75 -9.36 18.16
C GLU A 264 -21.92 -9.34 17.17
N THR A 265 -21.71 -9.93 16.00
CA THR A 265 -22.72 -10.09 14.95
C THR A 265 -22.28 -11.09 13.90
N SER A 266 -23.23 -11.69 13.19
CA SER A 266 -22.98 -12.61 12.07
C SER A 266 -23.11 -11.94 10.70
N MET A 267 -23.22 -10.62 10.65
CA MET A 267 -23.32 -9.85 9.42
C MET A 267 -21.94 -9.33 9.01
N CYS A 268 -21.62 -9.37 7.71
CA CYS A 268 -20.39 -8.78 7.17
C CYS A 268 -20.48 -7.25 6.97
N LYS A 269 -21.66 -6.67 7.21
CA LYS A 269 -21.91 -5.24 7.14
C LYS A 269 -22.94 -4.86 8.19
N GLY A 270 -22.69 -3.80 8.94
CA GLY A 270 -23.64 -3.38 9.94
C GLY A 270 -23.08 -2.36 10.92
N VAL A 271 -23.72 -2.33 12.10
CA VAL A 271 -23.40 -1.42 13.18
C VAL A 271 -23.31 -2.21 14.49
N LEU A 272 -22.18 -2.11 15.18
CA LEU A 272 -22.05 -2.56 16.57
C LEU A 272 -22.18 -1.34 17.49
N ARG A 273 -22.92 -1.52 18.59
CA ARG A 273 -23.00 -0.54 19.68
C ARG A 273 -22.23 -1.07 20.87
N VAL A 274 -21.46 -0.19 21.50
CA VAL A 274 -20.66 -0.51 22.69
C VAL A 274 -21.09 0.42 23.81
N ASP A 275 -21.66 -0.15 24.86
CA ASP A 275 -21.96 0.60 26.08
C ASP A 275 -20.68 0.76 26.92
N ASN A 276 -20.58 1.88 27.63
CA ASN A 276 -19.40 2.28 28.40
C ASN A 276 -18.10 2.26 27.58
N VAL A 277 -18.15 2.83 26.37
CA VAL A 277 -16.98 2.88 25.48
C VAL A 277 -15.81 3.63 26.14
N HIS A 278 -14.60 3.12 25.97
CA HIS A 278 -13.34 3.76 26.33
C HIS A 278 -12.81 4.51 25.10
N PRO A 279 -12.90 5.86 25.05
CA PRO A 279 -12.49 6.60 23.87
C PRO A 279 -10.98 6.56 23.69
N TRP A 280 -10.54 6.56 22.43
CA TRP A 280 -9.16 6.82 22.08
C TRP A 280 -8.88 8.33 22.24
N TRP A 281 -7.85 8.67 23.02
CA TRP A 281 -7.36 10.04 23.14
C TRP A 281 -5.91 10.20 22.67
N PRO A 282 -5.57 11.34 22.05
CA PRO A 282 -4.19 11.71 21.78
C PRO A 282 -3.40 11.86 23.08
N ARG A 283 -2.09 11.57 22.99
CA ARG A 283 -1.14 11.91 24.05
C ARG A 283 -1.15 13.43 24.27
N GLY A 284 -1.12 13.86 25.54
CA GLY A 284 -1.02 15.27 25.92
C GLY A 284 -2.34 15.98 26.23
N MET A 285 -3.50 15.32 26.06
CA MET A 285 -4.81 15.93 26.37
C MET A 285 -5.29 15.75 27.83
N SER A 286 -4.45 15.22 28.72
CA SER A 286 -4.80 14.94 30.14
C SER A 286 -6.09 14.13 30.29
N LYS A 287 -6.22 13.03 29.52
CA LYS A 287 -7.37 12.12 29.51
C LYS A 287 -7.00 10.76 30.12
N PRO A 288 -7.97 10.03 30.69
CA PRO A 288 -7.69 8.77 31.40
C PRO A 288 -7.21 7.65 30.47
N THR A 289 -7.64 7.67 29.19
CA THR A 289 -7.34 6.62 28.20
C THR A 289 -6.53 7.21 27.04
N VAL A 290 -5.21 7.13 27.10
CA VAL A 290 -4.36 7.55 25.97
C VAL A 290 -4.20 6.37 25.02
N GLY A 291 -4.59 6.55 23.77
CA GLY A 291 -4.35 5.52 22.75
C GLY A 291 -5.14 4.22 22.91
N TYR A 292 -6.28 4.21 23.61
CA TYR A 292 -7.04 2.98 23.88
C TYR A 292 -7.55 2.31 22.59
N LEU A 293 -7.31 1.01 22.45
CA LEU A 293 -7.64 0.24 21.26
C LEU A 293 -8.44 -1.01 21.61
N TYR A 294 -9.55 -1.19 20.90
CA TYR A 294 -10.29 -2.44 20.83
C TYR A 294 -9.71 -3.32 19.72
N THR A 295 -10.05 -4.61 19.73
CA THR A 295 -9.71 -5.56 18.66
C THR A 295 -10.98 -6.05 17.96
N LEU A 296 -11.13 -5.70 16.69
CA LEU A 296 -12.17 -6.24 15.82
C LEU A 296 -11.66 -7.53 15.17
N GLN A 297 -12.15 -8.67 15.63
CA GLN A 297 -11.89 -9.97 15.04
C GLN A 297 -12.98 -10.30 14.01
N ILE A 298 -12.56 -10.66 12.81
CA ILE A 298 -13.44 -10.98 11.69
C ILE A 298 -13.09 -12.39 11.21
N GLN A 299 -14.13 -13.21 11.01
CA GLN A 299 -14.01 -14.53 10.42
C GLN A 299 -14.98 -14.65 9.25
N VAL A 300 -14.49 -15.07 8.09
CA VAL A 300 -15.31 -15.32 6.89
C VAL A 300 -14.95 -16.66 6.26
N GLY A 301 -15.90 -17.29 5.57
CA GLY A 301 -15.65 -18.56 4.88
C GLY A 301 -16.30 -19.77 5.54
N PRO A 302 -15.99 -20.98 5.04
CA PRO A 302 -16.52 -22.22 5.60
C PRO A 302 -15.98 -22.47 7.01
N LYS A 303 -16.79 -23.06 7.89
CA LYS A 303 -16.38 -23.39 9.28
C LYS A 303 -15.12 -24.23 9.38
N SER A 304 -14.84 -25.06 8.37
CA SER A 304 -13.66 -25.93 8.34
C SER A 304 -12.36 -25.16 8.09
N GLU A 305 -12.42 -24.05 7.36
CA GLU A 305 -11.26 -23.28 6.91
C GLU A 305 -11.65 -21.80 6.76
N PRO A 306 -11.94 -21.09 7.87
CA PRO A 306 -12.26 -19.69 7.81
C PRO A 306 -11.00 -18.86 7.60
N ASP A 307 -11.15 -17.75 6.89
CA ASP A 307 -10.18 -16.67 6.92
C ASP A 307 -10.43 -15.80 8.15
N ILE A 308 -9.40 -15.58 8.95
CA ILE A 308 -9.43 -14.86 10.22
C ILE A 308 -8.53 -13.64 10.10
N PHE A 309 -9.06 -12.48 10.45
CA PHE A 309 -8.33 -11.21 10.47
C PHE A 309 -8.68 -10.40 11.71
N ARG A 310 -7.69 -9.67 12.24
CA ARG A 310 -7.85 -8.81 13.41
C ARG A 310 -7.40 -7.39 13.08
N GLN A 311 -8.25 -6.42 13.38
CA GLN A 311 -8.00 -5.00 13.15
C GLN A 311 -8.21 -4.22 14.44
N THR A 312 -7.26 -3.36 14.80
CA THR A 312 -7.41 -2.48 15.98
C THR A 312 -8.37 -1.33 15.68
N VAL A 313 -9.23 -1.00 16.64
CA VAL A 313 -10.25 0.05 16.54
C VAL A 313 -10.13 1.01 17.72
N GLY A 314 -9.88 2.29 17.45
CA GLY A 314 -9.95 3.35 18.46
C GLY A 314 -11.21 4.19 18.26
N PHE A 315 -12.12 4.20 19.24
CA PHE A 315 -13.34 5.01 19.17
C PHE A 315 -13.00 6.48 19.38
N ARG A 316 -13.25 7.30 18.36
CA ARG A 316 -13.10 8.76 18.44
C ARG A 316 -13.94 9.47 17.39
N THR A 317 -14.37 10.68 17.69
CA THR A 317 -14.93 11.59 16.69
C THR A 317 -13.95 12.71 16.39
N ILE A 318 -13.81 13.09 15.12
CA ILE A 318 -13.11 14.31 14.70
C ILE A 318 -14.14 15.25 14.09
N SER A 319 -14.18 16.48 14.56
CA SER A 319 -15.05 17.53 14.03
C SER A 319 -14.27 18.83 13.89
N TRP A 320 -14.80 19.78 13.13
CA TRP A 320 -14.24 21.12 13.01
C TRP A 320 -15.35 22.13 12.87
N ASN A 321 -15.09 23.35 13.33
CA ASN A 321 -15.96 24.51 13.20
C ASN A 321 -15.10 25.75 12.93
N ASN A 322 -15.70 26.94 13.03
CA ASN A 322 -14.99 28.21 12.80
C ASN A 322 -13.90 28.51 13.85
N GLU A 323 -13.88 27.79 14.99
CA GLU A 323 -12.94 27.98 16.09
C GLU A 323 -11.76 27.00 16.02
N GLY A 324 -11.90 25.89 15.28
CA GLY A 324 -10.81 24.94 15.05
C GLY A 324 -11.25 23.48 14.94
N VAL A 325 -10.29 22.58 15.15
CA VAL A 325 -10.48 21.13 15.14
C VAL A 325 -10.78 20.64 16.55
N GLN A 326 -11.66 19.65 16.66
CA GLN A 326 -12.03 19.00 17.90
C GLN A 326 -11.87 17.48 17.78
N ILE A 327 -11.55 16.84 18.89
CA ILE A 327 -11.57 15.40 19.06
C ILE A 327 -12.48 15.03 20.23
N ASN A 328 -13.43 14.12 20.01
CA ASN A 328 -14.40 13.70 21.02
C ASN A 328 -15.15 14.90 21.66
N GLY A 329 -15.41 15.95 20.89
CA GLY A 329 -16.04 17.19 21.35
C GLY A 329 -15.14 18.16 22.13
N HIS A 330 -13.85 17.88 22.28
CA HIS A 330 -12.89 18.79 22.93
C HIS A 330 -11.97 19.46 21.90
N PRO A 331 -11.63 20.76 22.05
CA PRO A 331 -10.66 21.43 21.19
C PRO A 331 -9.32 20.67 21.12
N LEU A 332 -8.80 20.52 19.91
CA LEU A 332 -7.52 19.89 19.62
C LEU A 332 -6.54 20.95 19.11
N TYR A 333 -5.43 21.11 19.82
CA TYR A 333 -4.31 21.92 19.36
C TYR A 333 -3.12 21.00 19.07
N ILE A 334 -2.62 21.04 17.83
CA ILE A 334 -1.61 20.10 17.33
C ILE A 334 -0.23 20.72 17.55
N HIS A 335 0.55 20.13 18.45
CA HIS A 335 1.97 20.44 18.65
C HIS A 335 2.82 19.32 18.04
N GLY A 336 3.61 19.62 17.01
CA GLY A 336 4.46 18.62 16.36
C GLY A 336 5.35 19.23 15.27
N PHE A 337 5.87 18.36 14.42
CA PHE A 337 6.80 18.71 13.34
C PHE A 337 6.31 18.10 12.01
N GLY A 338 6.70 18.73 10.90
CA GLY A 338 6.77 18.01 9.63
C GLY A 338 7.92 17.01 9.68
N MET A 339 7.70 15.80 9.18
CA MET A 339 8.68 14.71 9.21
C MET A 339 9.02 14.27 7.78
N HIS A 340 10.22 13.73 7.59
CA HIS A 340 10.65 13.08 6.35
C HIS A 340 11.04 11.62 6.63
N GLU A 341 10.85 10.74 5.64
CA GLU A 341 11.46 9.40 5.60
C GLU A 341 12.92 9.56 5.11
N ASP A 342 13.80 10.05 5.97
CA ASP A 342 15.24 10.28 5.70
C ASP A 342 16.08 9.78 6.89
N SER A 343 17.18 9.09 6.60
CA SER A 343 18.10 8.56 7.61
C SER A 343 19.49 8.36 7.03
N ASN A 344 20.51 8.41 7.88
CA ASN A 344 21.86 7.96 7.53
C ASN A 344 21.85 6.48 7.12
N VAL A 345 22.74 6.09 6.21
CA VAL A 345 23.04 4.68 5.96
C VAL A 345 23.72 4.11 7.22
N SER A 346 23.07 3.15 7.87
CA SER A 346 23.51 2.53 9.14
C SER A 346 23.71 1.04 9.02
#